data_AF-A0A975G541-F1
#
_entry.id   AF-A0A975G541-F1
#
_cell.length_a   1.000
_cell.length_b   1.000
_cell.length_c   1.000
_cell.angle_alpha   90.00
_cell.angle_beta   90.00
_cell.angle_gamma   90.00
#
_symmetry.space_group_name_H-M   'P 1'
#
loop_
_entity.id
_entity.type
_entity.pdbx_description
1 polymer ?
#
loop_
_entity_poly.entity_id
_entity_poly.type
_entity_poly.pdbx_seq_one_letter_code
_entity_poly.pdbx_strand_id
1 'polypeptide(L)'
;MSAPFHDRRLEALTHLLLDGDLPPDAAEELAGLLRGSSEARRHYRRIIAIHSSLVRHGRDEVPTFAPEIVPMPVRRRGLWWPVAAAAAVGLMVGTVIFSSRRPDPAPATLSGMTAASWPEPVALQQGFGPGRVQDLAGGFAELSYRSGVKVVLEAPCRFEVTGDHSMKVTRGRASVKVPKGTSGFYVDTPGGRITDLGTEFGVAVGRGDDGAVVVSEVFDGEIQIPGAASSFQRLKRGESMAILRDSGGTRLLSQLDNQPVSIANPARQLPAARPRPADGVNLALGKPVFSPNYYAGRTGEVFPPDKLTDGRLNDTGVPGDWSFWLAPNQVDGEFTVDLLEPATIARVDLQNTRNRNHADRGTRAFSLLVSDDNVSFREVARGELAQITELPPPGTDIPFESFRFAPVTARYVKLVCLSHWRNASRPVSNPNEGGGLNEIRIFAP
;
A
#
# COMPACT_ATOMS: atom_id res chain seq x y z
N MET A 1 22.73 33.77 -10.41
CA MET A 1 21.99 33.21 -11.57
C MET A 1 22.44 31.77 -11.73
N SER A 2 21.65 30.81 -11.26
CA SER A 2 21.93 29.38 -11.38
C SER A 2 21.43 28.87 -12.73
N ALA A 3 22.28 28.13 -13.45
CA ALA A 3 21.95 27.52 -14.75
C ALA A 3 20.71 26.60 -14.65
N PRO A 4 19.91 26.47 -15.73
CA PRO A 4 18.71 25.63 -15.72
C PRO A 4 19.06 24.15 -15.51
N PHE A 5 18.31 23.51 -14.62
CA PHE A 5 18.37 22.09 -14.31
C PHE A 5 18.10 21.24 -15.57
N HIS A 6 19.08 20.44 -16.00
CA HIS A 6 18.96 19.55 -17.17
C HIS A 6 18.69 18.12 -16.71
N ASP A 7 17.40 17.82 -16.47
CA ASP A 7 16.86 16.53 -16.03
C ASP A 7 17.44 15.33 -16.83
N ARG A 8 17.54 15.50 -18.15
CA ARG A 8 18.05 14.48 -19.09
C ARG A 8 19.50 14.08 -18.85
N ARG A 9 20.37 14.99 -18.41
CA ARG A 9 21.80 14.66 -18.21
C ARG A 9 21.99 13.86 -16.92
N LEU A 10 21.28 14.23 -15.87
CA LEU A 10 21.26 13.48 -14.61
C LEU A 10 20.72 12.06 -14.82
N GLU A 11 19.63 11.90 -15.57
CA GLU A 11 19.09 10.59 -15.93
C GLU A 11 20.10 9.74 -16.68
N ALA A 12 20.72 10.28 -17.74
CA ALA A 12 21.71 9.54 -18.53
C ALA A 12 22.90 9.05 -17.67
N LEU A 13 23.44 9.91 -16.80
CA LEU A 13 24.51 9.54 -15.87
C LEU A 13 24.06 8.50 -14.84
N THR A 14 22.81 8.59 -14.37
CA THR A 14 22.24 7.62 -13.43
C THR A 14 22.01 6.26 -14.10
N HIS A 15 21.59 6.23 -15.38
CA HIS A 15 21.46 4.99 -16.14
C HIS A 15 22.83 4.32 -16.35
N LEU A 16 23.86 5.08 -16.77
CA LEU A 16 25.22 4.56 -16.87
C LEU A 16 25.74 4.00 -15.53
N LEU A 17 25.40 4.64 -14.40
CA LEU A 17 25.72 4.11 -13.07
C LEU A 17 25.04 2.76 -12.81
N LEU A 18 23.77 2.65 -13.16
CA LEU A 18 22.94 1.46 -12.93
C LEU A 18 23.35 0.29 -13.83
N ASP A 19 23.79 0.57 -15.05
CA ASP A 19 24.29 -0.42 -16.01
C ASP A 19 25.73 -0.86 -15.69
N GLY A 20 26.41 -0.19 -14.74
CA GLY A 20 27.78 -0.50 -14.34
C GLY A 20 28.85 0.11 -15.26
N ASP A 21 28.44 0.96 -16.19
CA ASP A 21 29.27 1.50 -17.28
C ASP A 21 29.68 2.97 -17.06
N LEU A 22 29.55 3.51 -15.84
CA LEU A 22 29.82 4.92 -15.55
C LEU A 22 31.33 5.24 -15.55
N PRO A 23 31.82 6.09 -16.48
CA PRO A 23 33.22 6.51 -16.49
C PRO A 23 33.60 7.40 -15.30
N PRO A 24 34.90 7.48 -14.90
CA PRO A 24 35.33 8.27 -13.74
C PRO A 24 35.01 9.77 -13.79
N ASP A 25 35.14 10.40 -14.96
CA ASP A 25 34.81 11.80 -15.21
C ASP A 25 33.30 12.05 -15.11
N ALA A 26 32.49 11.12 -15.63
CA ALA A 26 31.03 11.13 -15.52
C ALA A 26 30.55 10.90 -14.07
N ALA A 27 31.29 10.12 -13.27
CA ALA A 27 31.02 9.92 -11.85
C ALA A 27 31.26 11.19 -11.03
N GLU A 28 32.31 11.95 -11.35
CA GLU A 28 32.57 13.25 -10.72
C GLU A 28 31.50 14.28 -11.10
N GLU A 29 31.06 14.30 -12.36
CA GLU A 29 29.94 15.11 -12.85
C GLU A 29 28.64 14.79 -12.09
N LEU A 30 28.29 13.51 -11.99
CA LEU A 30 27.12 13.04 -11.23
C LEU A 30 27.22 13.47 -9.75
N ALA A 31 28.37 13.27 -9.11
CA ALA A 31 28.59 13.68 -7.73
C ALA A 31 28.50 15.20 -7.54
N GLY A 32 28.88 16.00 -8.55
CA GLY A 32 28.73 17.45 -8.58
C GLY A 32 27.25 17.87 -8.65
N LEU A 33 26.48 17.27 -9.57
CA LEU A 33 25.04 17.50 -9.71
C LEU A 33 24.28 17.14 -8.43
N LEU A 34 24.63 16.01 -7.81
CA LEU A 34 24.01 15.55 -6.56
C LEU A 34 24.39 16.41 -5.36
N ARG A 35 25.60 16.99 -5.30
CA ARG A 35 25.97 17.94 -4.22
C ARG A 35 25.23 19.27 -4.39
N GLY A 36 25.16 19.78 -5.62
CA GLY A 36 24.66 21.12 -5.93
C GLY A 36 23.13 21.29 -5.89
N SER A 37 22.34 20.21 -5.98
CA SER A 37 20.87 20.31 -6.10
C SER A 37 20.10 19.29 -5.26
N SER A 38 19.17 19.78 -4.43
CA SER A 38 18.23 18.91 -3.68
C SER A 38 17.22 18.22 -4.60
N GLU A 39 16.85 18.86 -5.70
CA GLU A 39 15.98 18.31 -6.74
C GLU A 39 16.67 17.17 -7.50
N ALA A 40 17.95 17.33 -7.85
CA ALA A 40 18.76 16.25 -8.44
C ALA A 40 18.86 15.03 -7.51
N ARG A 41 19.05 15.25 -6.20
CA ARG A 41 19.07 14.15 -5.21
C ARG A 41 17.72 13.42 -5.11
N ARG A 42 16.60 14.13 -5.20
CA ARG A 42 15.27 13.50 -5.21
C ARG A 42 15.05 12.68 -6.47
N HIS A 43 15.40 13.21 -7.63
CA HIS A 43 15.26 12.51 -8.91
C HIS A 43 16.13 11.26 -8.98
N TYR A 44 17.41 11.38 -8.61
CA TYR A 44 18.33 10.24 -8.48
C TYR A 44 17.78 9.15 -7.55
N ARG A 45 17.29 9.51 -6.36
CA ARG A 45 16.68 8.53 -5.42
C ARG A 45 15.47 7.82 -6.02
N ARG A 46 14.67 8.49 -6.83
CA ARG A 46 13.52 7.89 -7.53
C ARG A 46 13.99 6.83 -8.52
N ILE A 47 14.98 7.14 -9.36
CA ILE A 47 15.53 6.21 -10.36
C ILE A 47 16.15 4.98 -9.69
N ILE A 48 16.96 5.17 -8.63
CA ILE A 48 17.55 4.07 -7.86
C ILE A 48 16.47 3.21 -7.16
N ALA A 49 15.40 3.83 -6.63
CA ALA A 49 14.30 3.09 -6.00
C ALA A 49 13.56 2.19 -7.01
N ILE A 50 13.33 2.68 -8.23
CA ILE A 50 12.72 1.90 -9.31
C ILE A 50 13.65 0.77 -9.74
N HIS A 51 14.93 1.06 -10.01
CA HIS A 51 15.90 0.05 -10.42
C HIS A 51 16.09 -1.04 -9.36
N SER A 52 16.20 -0.68 -8.08
CA SER A 52 16.30 -1.66 -7.00
C SER A 52 15.04 -2.51 -6.86
N SER A 53 13.84 -1.96 -7.11
CA SER A 53 12.60 -2.73 -7.16
C SER A 53 12.60 -3.74 -8.32
N LEU A 54 13.09 -3.34 -9.50
CA LEU A 54 13.20 -4.20 -10.68
C LEU A 54 14.23 -5.32 -10.50
N VAL A 55 15.43 -5.01 -9.98
CA VAL A 55 16.47 -6.01 -9.68
C VAL A 55 15.99 -7.02 -8.65
N ARG A 56 15.16 -6.59 -7.69
CA ARG A 56 14.61 -7.48 -6.67
C ARG A 56 13.52 -8.42 -7.21
N HIS A 57 12.77 -8.00 -8.23
CA HIS A 57 11.81 -8.87 -8.93
C HIS A 57 12.48 -9.74 -10.01
N GLY A 58 13.62 -9.32 -10.57
CA GLY A 58 14.37 -10.09 -11.56
C GLY A 58 15.25 -11.21 -10.98
N ARG A 59 15.31 -11.37 -9.65
CA ARG A 59 16.18 -12.34 -8.95
C ARG A 59 15.42 -13.46 -8.22
N ASP A 60 14.16 -13.68 -8.54
CA ASP A 60 13.48 -14.92 -8.16
C ASP A 60 13.96 -16.08 -9.05
N GLU A 61 15.24 -16.45 -8.92
CA GLU A 61 15.70 -17.79 -9.30
C GLU A 61 15.05 -18.77 -8.34
N VAL A 62 14.03 -19.48 -8.82
CA VAL A 62 13.43 -20.62 -8.12
C VAL A 62 14.52 -21.67 -7.90
N PRO A 63 14.93 -21.98 -6.65
CA PRO A 63 15.91 -23.03 -6.42
C PRO A 63 15.26 -24.36 -6.77
N THR A 64 15.76 -25.00 -7.83
CA THR A 64 15.37 -26.38 -8.17
C THR A 64 16.20 -27.32 -7.29
N PHE A 65 15.62 -27.80 -6.19
CA PHE A 65 16.26 -28.83 -5.38
C PHE A 65 15.95 -30.22 -5.97
N ALA A 66 16.96 -30.88 -6.53
CA ALA A 66 16.93 -32.31 -6.75
C ALA A 66 17.18 -33.05 -5.42
N PRO A 67 16.42 -34.10 -5.08
CA PRO A 67 16.64 -34.82 -3.83
C PRO A 67 17.90 -35.69 -3.94
N GLU A 68 18.91 -35.39 -3.13
CA GLU A 68 20.06 -36.27 -2.93
C GLU A 68 19.78 -37.23 -1.78
N ILE A 69 19.61 -38.52 -2.10
CA ILE A 69 19.45 -39.60 -1.12
C ILE A 69 20.85 -40.01 -0.65
N VAL A 70 21.22 -39.62 0.57
CA VAL A 70 22.48 -40.04 1.20
C VAL A 70 22.24 -41.35 1.98
N PRO A 71 22.90 -42.47 1.65
CA PRO A 71 22.78 -43.70 2.42
C PRO A 71 23.61 -43.61 3.72
N MET A 72 22.98 -43.89 4.85
CA MET A 72 23.68 -43.97 6.14
C MET A 72 24.51 -45.26 6.24
N PRO A 73 25.77 -45.22 6.73
CA PRO A 73 26.51 -46.42 7.04
C PRO A 73 26.04 -47.01 8.39
N VAL A 74 25.69 -48.30 8.36
CA VAL A 74 25.45 -49.11 9.55
C VAL A 74 26.79 -49.38 10.24
N ARG A 75 26.96 -48.94 11.49
CA ARG A 75 28.12 -49.31 12.32
C ARG A 75 27.71 -50.12 13.53
N ARG A 76 28.36 -51.28 13.67
CA ARG A 76 28.12 -52.34 14.66
C ARG A 76 28.42 -51.90 16.09
N ARG A 77 27.65 -52.48 17.00
CA ARG A 77 27.73 -52.39 18.47
C ARG A 77 29.12 -52.62 19.04
N GLY A 78 29.49 -51.77 19.99
CA GLY A 78 30.43 -52.05 21.07
C GLY A 78 29.81 -51.51 22.36
N LEU A 79 29.48 -52.43 23.27
CA LEU A 79 28.93 -52.25 24.61
C LEU A 79 29.79 -51.29 25.45
N TRP A 80 29.22 -50.58 26.45
CA TRP A 80 29.71 -50.31 27.83
C TRP A 80 28.75 -49.31 28.54
N TRP A 81 27.82 -49.81 29.38
CA TRP A 81 27.21 -49.07 30.51
C TRP A 81 28.08 -49.40 31.76
N PRO A 82 28.23 -48.55 32.81
CA PRO A 82 27.21 -47.63 33.29
C PRO A 82 27.73 -46.29 33.89
N VAL A 83 27.61 -45.19 33.14
CA VAL A 83 27.57 -43.82 33.70
C VAL A 83 26.38 -43.01 33.13
N ALA A 84 25.73 -43.50 32.07
CA ALA A 84 24.69 -42.76 31.34
C ALA A 84 23.31 -42.70 32.01
N ALA A 85 23.03 -43.49 33.05
CA ALA A 85 21.67 -43.57 33.62
C ALA A 85 21.23 -42.29 34.36
N ALA A 86 22.13 -41.62 35.08
CA ALA A 86 21.79 -40.38 35.78
C ALA A 86 21.69 -39.17 34.82
N ALA A 87 22.58 -39.09 33.83
CA ALA A 87 22.54 -38.07 32.80
C ALA A 87 21.31 -38.21 31.90
N ALA A 88 20.89 -39.43 31.56
CA ALA A 88 19.71 -39.68 30.73
C ALA A 88 18.40 -39.27 31.42
N VAL A 89 18.26 -39.47 32.73
CA VAL A 89 17.07 -39.01 33.47
C VAL A 89 17.05 -37.48 33.58
N GLY A 90 18.20 -36.85 33.84
CA GLY A 90 18.31 -35.38 33.85
C GLY A 90 18.04 -34.76 32.47
N LEU A 91 18.51 -35.40 31.39
CA LEU A 91 18.24 -34.97 30.02
C LEU A 91 16.78 -35.22 29.62
N MET A 92 16.16 -36.30 30.11
CA MET A 92 14.77 -36.66 29.81
C MET A 92 13.79 -35.77 30.57
N VAL A 93 14.07 -35.46 31.84
CA VAL A 93 13.31 -34.46 32.63
C VAL A 93 13.56 -33.05 32.08
N GLY A 94 14.80 -32.72 31.70
CA GLY A 94 15.15 -31.45 31.07
C GLY A 94 14.48 -31.26 29.71
N THR A 95 14.46 -32.28 28.85
CA THR A 95 13.75 -32.25 27.56
C THR A 95 12.25 -32.24 27.73
N VAL A 96 11.68 -33.00 28.67
CA VAL A 96 10.23 -32.93 28.97
C VAL A 96 9.85 -31.57 29.51
N ILE A 97 10.59 -30.96 30.43
CA ILE A 97 10.29 -29.62 30.96
C ILE A 97 10.48 -28.55 29.88
N PHE A 98 11.50 -28.67 29.03
CA PHE A 98 11.78 -27.71 27.96
C PHE A 98 10.82 -27.85 26.77
N SER A 99 10.36 -29.07 26.45
CA SER A 99 9.35 -29.35 25.43
C SER A 99 7.91 -29.15 25.91
N SER A 100 7.70 -29.07 27.24
CA SER A 100 6.41 -28.74 27.86
C SER A 100 6.13 -27.24 27.93
N ARG A 101 7.09 -26.39 27.55
CA ARG A 101 6.80 -24.98 27.28
C ARG A 101 5.99 -24.91 25.99
N ARG A 102 4.67 -25.09 26.12
CA ARG A 102 3.74 -24.71 25.05
C ARG A 102 4.07 -23.26 24.70
N PRO A 103 4.35 -22.93 23.43
CA PRO A 103 4.48 -21.53 23.05
C PRO A 103 3.22 -20.81 23.52
N ASP A 104 3.41 -19.66 24.17
CA ASP A 104 2.27 -18.88 24.64
C ASP A 104 1.31 -18.65 23.47
N PRO A 105 -0.01 -18.76 23.69
CA PRO A 105 -0.97 -18.55 22.63
C PRO A 105 -0.72 -17.17 22.01
N ALA A 106 -0.67 -17.12 20.68
CA ALA A 106 -0.40 -15.89 19.96
C ALA A 106 -1.37 -14.76 20.42
N PRO A 107 -0.88 -13.55 20.70
CA PRO A 107 -1.71 -12.45 21.18
C PRO A 107 -2.90 -12.09 20.28
N ALA A 108 -2.73 -12.25 18.96
CA ALA A 108 -3.77 -12.04 17.98
C ALA A 108 -3.79 -13.16 16.95
N THR A 109 -4.94 -13.34 16.30
CA THR A 109 -5.13 -14.31 15.21
C THR A 109 -5.80 -13.66 14.01
N LEU A 110 -5.56 -14.18 12.81
CA LEU A 110 -6.28 -13.75 11.61
C LEU A 110 -7.73 -14.26 11.65
N SER A 111 -8.70 -13.39 11.98
CA SER A 111 -10.11 -13.77 12.06
C SER A 111 -10.85 -13.65 10.74
N GLY A 112 -10.34 -12.85 9.80
CA GLY A 112 -10.94 -12.71 8.48
C GLY A 112 -10.02 -12.00 7.48
N MET A 113 -10.34 -12.14 6.20
CA MET A 113 -9.65 -11.44 5.13
C MET A 113 -10.58 -11.23 3.93
N THR A 114 -10.39 -10.13 3.21
CA THR A 114 -11.11 -9.81 1.97
C THR A 114 -10.10 -9.35 0.94
N ALA A 115 -9.95 -10.11 -0.16
CA ALA A 115 -8.97 -9.85 -1.23
C ALA A 115 -7.53 -9.66 -0.72
N ALA A 116 -7.18 -10.26 0.42
CA ALA A 116 -5.88 -10.06 1.03
C ALA A 116 -4.75 -10.70 0.20
N SER A 117 -3.69 -9.95 -0.02
CA SER A 117 -2.45 -10.43 -0.61
C SER A 117 -1.30 -10.21 0.37
N TRP A 118 -0.50 -11.26 0.58
CA TRP A 118 0.63 -11.28 1.50
C TRP A 118 1.88 -11.75 0.74
N PRO A 119 3.07 -11.20 1.02
CA PRO A 119 4.32 -11.70 0.44
C PRO A 119 4.57 -13.18 0.77
N GLU A 120 4.24 -13.58 1.99
CA GLU A 120 4.19 -14.98 2.42
C GLU A 120 2.74 -15.37 2.71
N PRO A 121 2.24 -16.52 2.20
CA PRO A 121 0.88 -16.96 2.47
C PRO A 121 0.56 -17.02 3.97
N VAL A 122 -0.55 -16.39 4.36
CA VAL A 122 -1.06 -16.40 5.74
C VAL A 122 -2.43 -17.07 5.76
N ALA A 123 -2.62 -18.04 6.64
CA ALA A 123 -3.90 -18.76 6.79
C ALA A 123 -4.83 -18.09 7.81
N LEU A 124 -6.15 -18.30 7.65
CA LEU A 124 -7.10 -17.96 8.72
C LEU A 124 -6.73 -18.69 10.01
N GLN A 125 -7.00 -18.05 11.15
CA GLN A 125 -6.64 -18.51 12.50
C GLN A 125 -5.14 -18.59 12.77
N GLN A 126 -4.28 -18.21 11.82
CA GLN A 126 -2.86 -18.08 12.07
C GLN A 126 -2.60 -17.03 13.15
N GLY A 127 -1.75 -17.37 14.11
CA GLY A 127 -1.34 -16.51 15.20
C GLY A 127 -0.28 -15.49 14.81
N PHE A 128 -0.38 -14.28 15.37
CA PHE A 128 0.62 -13.23 15.30
C PHE A 128 1.07 -12.86 16.70
N GLY A 129 2.37 -12.65 16.86
CA GLY A 129 3.00 -12.28 18.11
C GLY A 129 4.24 -11.40 17.90
N PRO A 130 4.89 -10.99 19.00
CA PRO A 130 5.95 -10.00 18.98
C PRO A 130 7.18 -10.48 18.20
N GLY A 131 7.95 -9.52 17.68
CA GLY A 131 9.23 -9.77 17.01
C GLY A 131 9.12 -10.11 15.53
N ARG A 132 7.90 -10.11 14.96
CA ARG A 132 7.69 -10.34 13.52
C ARG A 132 6.87 -9.22 12.90
N VAL A 133 7.52 -8.44 12.05
CA VAL A 133 6.85 -7.45 11.19
C VAL A 133 6.19 -8.17 10.03
N GLN A 134 4.94 -7.79 9.75
CA GLN A 134 4.13 -8.32 8.68
C GLN A 134 3.80 -7.23 7.67
N ASP A 135 3.76 -7.62 6.40
CA ASP A 135 3.40 -6.76 5.29
C ASP A 135 2.14 -7.32 4.63
N LEU A 136 1.02 -6.60 4.75
CA LEU A 136 -0.18 -6.83 3.98
C LEU A 136 -0.04 -6.04 2.68
N ALA A 137 0.12 -6.73 1.55
CA ALA A 137 0.41 -6.12 0.25
C ALA A 137 -0.85 -5.60 -0.45
N GLY A 138 -1.97 -6.33 -0.34
CA GLY A 138 -3.26 -5.98 -0.96
C GLY A 138 -4.45 -6.37 -0.09
N GLY A 139 -5.61 -5.75 -0.31
CA GLY A 139 -6.89 -6.06 0.35
C GLY A 139 -7.00 -5.70 1.83
N PHE A 140 -7.81 -6.45 2.56
CA PHE A 140 -8.15 -6.22 3.97
C PHE A 140 -7.93 -7.47 4.82
N ALA A 141 -7.50 -7.27 6.06
CA ALA A 141 -7.35 -8.33 7.05
C ALA A 141 -7.98 -7.91 8.38
N GLU A 142 -8.73 -8.81 9.03
CA GLU A 142 -9.22 -8.61 10.40
C GLU A 142 -8.38 -9.46 11.35
N LEU A 143 -7.80 -8.82 12.36
CA LEU A 143 -7.16 -9.46 13.49
C LEU A 143 -8.09 -9.45 14.70
N SER A 144 -8.22 -10.60 15.35
CA SER A 144 -8.88 -10.73 16.65
C SER A 144 -7.84 -11.00 17.74
N TYR A 145 -7.77 -10.10 18.71
CA TYR A 145 -6.88 -10.21 19.87
C TYR A 145 -7.54 -11.02 20.98
N ARG A 146 -6.72 -11.66 21.82
CA ARG A 146 -7.20 -12.38 23.02
C ARG A 146 -7.97 -11.49 24.00
N SER A 147 -7.65 -10.19 24.02
CA SER A 147 -8.36 -9.16 24.79
C SER A 147 -9.77 -8.85 24.27
N GLY A 148 -10.18 -9.43 23.14
CA GLY A 148 -11.44 -9.15 22.46
C GLY A 148 -11.38 -7.94 21.53
N VAL A 149 -10.24 -7.24 21.46
CA VAL A 149 -10.02 -6.14 20.51
C VAL A 149 -10.01 -6.69 19.08
N LYS A 150 -10.70 -5.99 18.19
CA LYS A 150 -10.65 -6.25 16.75
C LYS A 150 -9.91 -5.15 16.04
N VAL A 151 -9.03 -5.53 15.12
CA VAL A 151 -8.30 -4.58 14.28
C VAL A 151 -8.52 -4.94 12.82
N VAL A 152 -9.07 -3.99 12.05
CA VAL A 152 -9.19 -4.11 10.60
C VAL A 152 -8.03 -3.37 9.97
N LEU A 153 -7.21 -4.10 9.23
CA LEU A 153 -6.05 -3.60 8.50
C LEU A 153 -6.41 -3.47 7.03
N GLU A 154 -5.92 -2.40 6.42
CA GLU A 154 -6.10 -2.17 4.99
C GLU A 154 -4.76 -1.95 4.30
N ALA A 155 -4.58 -2.70 3.22
CA ALA A 155 -3.37 -2.69 2.44
C ALA A 155 -3.14 -1.36 1.69
N PRO A 156 -1.86 -1.03 1.43
CA PRO A 156 -0.68 -1.72 1.90
C PRO A 156 -0.42 -1.34 3.37
N CYS A 157 -0.28 -2.33 4.24
CA CYS A 157 -0.10 -2.12 5.67
C CYS A 157 1.12 -2.87 6.20
N ARG A 158 1.99 -2.15 6.90
CA ARG A 158 3.15 -2.73 7.59
C ARG A 158 2.97 -2.60 9.09
N PHE A 159 2.80 -3.74 9.76
CA PHE A 159 2.43 -3.79 11.16
C PHE A 159 3.15 -4.91 11.91
N GLU A 160 3.11 -4.85 13.24
CA GLU A 160 3.58 -5.90 14.14
C GLU A 160 2.60 -6.02 15.31
N VAL A 161 2.26 -7.25 15.69
CA VAL A 161 1.49 -7.51 16.92
C VAL A 161 2.49 -7.62 18.06
N THR A 162 2.51 -6.63 18.96
CA THR A 162 3.55 -6.54 20.00
C THR A 162 3.11 -7.16 21.33
N GLY A 163 1.81 -7.44 21.51
CA GLY A 163 1.26 -8.04 22.72
C GLY A 163 -0.26 -8.12 22.71
N ASP A 164 -0.87 -8.53 23.82
CA ASP A 164 -2.34 -8.73 23.91
C ASP A 164 -3.16 -7.44 23.84
N HIS A 165 -2.51 -6.32 24.16
CA HIS A 165 -3.10 -4.98 24.20
C HIS A 165 -2.29 -3.98 23.37
N SER A 166 -1.48 -4.47 22.42
CA SER A 166 -0.56 -3.60 21.71
C SER A 166 -0.23 -4.06 20.31
N MET A 167 -0.17 -3.08 19.42
CA MET A 167 0.31 -3.26 18.06
C MET A 167 1.19 -2.09 17.65
N LYS A 168 1.98 -2.30 16.62
CA LYS A 168 2.77 -1.26 15.97
C LYS A 168 2.35 -1.16 14.52
N VAL A 169 2.06 0.05 14.05
CA VAL A 169 1.75 0.33 12.64
C VAL A 169 2.77 1.34 12.13
N THR A 170 3.54 0.94 11.11
CA THR A 170 4.59 1.78 10.53
C THR A 170 4.23 2.33 9.16
N ARG A 171 3.21 1.74 8.51
CA ARG A 171 2.64 2.20 7.24
C ARG A 171 1.24 1.63 7.06
N GLY A 172 0.35 2.40 6.41
CA GLY A 172 -0.99 1.96 6.03
C GLY A 172 -2.06 2.32 7.06
N ARG A 173 -3.24 1.69 6.95
CA ARG A 173 -4.40 1.99 7.80
C ARG A 173 -4.76 0.84 8.74
N ALA A 174 -5.19 1.21 9.94
CA ALA A 174 -5.77 0.31 10.92
C ALA A 174 -6.99 0.96 11.58
N SER A 175 -8.12 0.27 11.61
CA SER A 175 -9.27 0.62 12.45
C SER A 175 -9.30 -0.31 13.64
N VAL A 176 -9.33 0.25 14.84
CA VAL A 176 -9.34 -0.50 16.10
C VAL A 176 -10.72 -0.37 16.73
N LYS A 177 -11.30 -1.50 17.10
CA LYS A 177 -12.55 -1.59 17.85
C LYS A 177 -12.32 -2.30 19.16
N VAL A 178 -12.43 -1.55 20.26
CA VAL A 178 -12.28 -2.09 21.60
C VAL A 178 -13.66 -2.40 22.19
N PRO A 179 -13.88 -3.62 22.73
CA PRO A 179 -15.15 -3.95 23.38
C PRO A 179 -15.34 -3.15 24.68
N LYS A 180 -16.60 -2.94 25.08
CA LYS A 180 -16.92 -2.24 26.33
C LYS A 180 -16.33 -2.98 27.52
N GLY A 181 -15.70 -2.23 28.44
CA GLY A 181 -15.07 -2.78 29.65
C GLY A 181 -13.60 -3.19 29.46
N THR A 182 -13.07 -3.09 28.23
CA THR A 182 -11.64 -3.23 27.93
C THR A 182 -11.07 -1.85 27.64
N SER A 183 -9.89 -1.53 28.18
CA SER A 183 -9.19 -0.27 27.93
C SER A 183 -7.68 -0.48 27.97
N GLY A 184 -6.92 0.50 27.46
CA GLY A 184 -5.46 0.43 27.46
C GLY A 184 -4.85 -0.33 26.29
N PHE A 185 -5.66 -0.65 25.26
CA PHE A 185 -5.10 -1.05 23.97
C PHE A 185 -4.34 0.13 23.38
N TYR A 186 -3.16 -0.09 22.80
CA TYR A 186 -2.43 1.01 22.16
C TYR A 186 -1.79 0.63 20.84
N VAL A 187 -1.72 1.63 19.96
CA VAL A 187 -1.07 1.54 18.65
C VAL A 187 0.17 2.41 18.68
N ASP A 188 1.34 1.80 18.56
CA ASP A 188 2.61 2.52 18.39
C ASP A 188 2.79 2.87 16.91
N THR A 189 2.99 4.17 16.64
CA THR A 189 3.25 4.71 15.30
C THR A 189 4.56 5.51 15.29
N PRO A 190 5.11 5.87 14.12
CA PRO A 190 6.22 6.82 14.04
C PRO A 190 5.92 8.19 14.69
N GLY A 191 4.65 8.62 14.72
CA GLY A 191 4.21 9.85 15.39
C GLY A 191 4.16 9.72 16.91
N GLY A 192 4.08 8.50 17.43
CA GLY A 192 4.04 8.16 18.84
C GLY A 192 2.90 7.20 19.17
N ARG A 193 2.66 7.00 20.46
CA ARG A 193 1.66 6.06 20.97
C ARG A 193 0.26 6.68 20.96
N ILE A 194 -0.69 5.94 20.39
CA ILE A 194 -2.12 6.24 20.46
C ILE A 194 -2.76 5.23 21.40
N THR A 195 -3.31 5.70 22.51
CA THR A 195 -3.88 4.84 23.56
C THR A 195 -5.39 4.96 23.59
N ASP A 196 -6.04 3.80 23.55
CA ASP A 196 -7.48 3.64 23.72
C ASP A 196 -7.93 3.86 25.18
N LEU A 197 -9.07 4.52 25.36
CA LEU A 197 -9.78 4.63 26.63
C LEU A 197 -11.17 3.96 26.61
N GLY A 198 -11.40 2.97 25.73
CA GLY A 198 -12.65 2.21 25.57
C GLY A 198 -13.46 2.61 24.33
N THR A 199 -12.86 2.56 23.16
CA THR A 199 -13.22 3.38 21.98
C THR A 199 -13.08 2.62 20.66
N GLU A 200 -13.71 3.15 19.61
CA GLU A 200 -13.47 2.80 18.22
C GLU A 200 -12.76 3.97 17.50
N PHE A 201 -11.58 3.72 16.96
CA PHE A 201 -10.74 4.75 16.34
C PHE A 201 -9.94 4.23 15.15
N GLY A 202 -9.55 5.13 14.25
CA GLY A 202 -8.73 4.85 13.09
C GLY A 202 -7.34 5.47 13.24
N VAL A 203 -6.35 4.80 12.66
CA VAL A 203 -4.99 5.27 12.51
C VAL A 203 -4.54 5.06 11.08
N ALA A 204 -3.96 6.09 10.48
CA ALA A 204 -3.37 6.03 9.14
C ALA A 204 -1.95 6.59 9.19
N VAL A 205 -0.98 5.79 8.74
CA VAL A 205 0.45 6.13 8.75
C VAL A 205 0.93 6.25 7.32
N GLY A 206 1.11 7.50 6.88
CA GLY A 206 1.64 7.87 5.57
C GLY A 206 3.03 8.47 5.67
N ARG A 207 3.49 9.05 4.55
CA ARG A 207 4.79 9.72 4.46
C ARG A 207 4.64 11.01 3.67
N GLY A 208 4.91 12.13 4.33
CA GLY A 208 5.04 13.44 3.70
C GLY A 208 6.50 13.82 3.48
N ASP A 209 6.72 15.04 2.99
CA ASP A 209 8.05 15.59 2.71
C ASP A 209 8.95 15.67 3.95
N ASP A 210 8.35 16.03 5.10
CA ASP A 210 9.02 16.18 6.40
C ASP A 210 9.18 14.86 7.18
N GLY A 211 8.73 13.72 6.63
CA GLY A 211 8.80 12.42 7.29
C GLY A 211 7.44 11.72 7.44
N ALA A 212 7.30 10.88 8.47
CA ALA A 212 6.07 10.14 8.68
C ALA A 212 4.95 11.08 9.15
N VAL A 213 3.78 10.96 8.52
CA VAL A 213 2.56 11.68 8.92
C VAL A 213 1.59 10.65 9.46
N VAL A 214 1.15 10.84 10.71
CA VAL A 214 0.20 9.94 11.37
C VAL A 214 -1.12 10.67 11.56
N VAL A 215 -2.18 10.19 10.93
CA VAL A 215 -3.53 10.70 11.16
C VAL A 215 -4.25 9.75 12.12
N SER A 216 -4.92 10.34 13.11
CA SER A 216 -5.79 9.64 14.04
C SER A 216 -7.19 10.26 13.98
N GLU A 217 -8.23 9.42 14.04
CA GLU A 217 -9.62 9.84 14.06
C GLU A 217 -10.43 8.98 15.03
N VAL A 218 -11.31 9.60 15.82
CA VAL A 218 -12.14 8.92 16.81
C VAL A 218 -13.56 8.73 16.28
N PHE A 219 -13.98 7.48 16.11
CA PHE A 219 -15.33 7.16 15.62
C PHE A 219 -16.36 7.09 16.75
N ASP A 220 -15.97 6.55 17.91
CA ASP A 220 -16.82 6.48 19.09
C ASP A 220 -15.98 6.33 20.36
N GLY A 221 -16.17 7.19 21.37
CA GLY A 221 -15.39 7.22 22.61
C GLY A 221 -14.33 8.33 22.67
N GLU A 222 -13.19 8.05 23.29
CA GLU A 222 -12.04 8.97 23.46
C GLU A 222 -10.69 8.23 23.36
N ILE A 223 -9.68 8.86 22.74
CA ILE A 223 -8.29 8.36 22.71
C ILE A 223 -7.31 9.38 23.27
N GLN A 224 -6.13 8.91 23.65
CA GLN A 224 -4.97 9.76 23.94
C GLN A 224 -3.95 9.66 22.82
N ILE A 225 -3.49 10.81 22.34
CA ILE A 225 -2.41 10.96 21.36
C ILE A 225 -1.22 11.69 22.02
N PRO A 226 -0.01 11.66 21.44
CA PRO A 226 1.10 12.49 21.91
C PRO A 226 0.74 13.97 21.86
N GLY A 227 1.06 14.71 22.92
CA GLY A 227 0.84 16.17 22.99
C GLY A 227 1.95 16.96 22.29
N ALA A 228 1.64 18.18 21.86
CA ALA A 228 2.63 19.13 21.36
C ALA A 228 3.43 19.80 22.49
N ALA A 229 2.72 20.26 23.54
CA ALA A 229 3.30 20.91 24.72
C ALA A 229 3.07 20.13 26.03
N SER A 230 2.23 19.09 25.99
CA SER A 230 1.91 18.19 27.10
C SER A 230 2.42 16.77 26.79
N SER A 231 2.42 15.88 27.79
CA SER A 231 2.75 14.46 27.58
C SER A 231 1.73 13.76 26.67
N PHE A 232 0.46 14.17 26.72
CA PHE A 232 -0.62 13.67 25.86
C PHE A 232 -1.68 14.75 25.58
N GLN A 233 -2.42 14.57 24.50
CA GLN A 233 -3.65 15.29 24.17
C GLN A 233 -4.79 14.27 24.01
N ARG A 234 -6.00 14.62 24.44
CA ARG A 234 -7.18 13.77 24.30
C ARG A 234 -7.98 14.18 23.06
N LEU A 235 -8.43 13.20 22.30
CA LEU A 235 -9.40 13.36 21.22
C LEU A 235 -10.70 12.64 21.58
N LYS A 236 -11.83 13.25 21.24
CA LYS A 236 -13.18 12.74 21.45
C LYS A 236 -13.83 12.34 20.12
N ARG A 237 -14.96 11.64 20.20
CA ARG A 237 -15.78 11.27 19.04
C ARG A 237 -15.93 12.43 18.04
N GLY A 238 -15.61 12.15 16.78
CA GLY A 238 -15.68 13.08 15.66
C GLY A 238 -14.44 13.98 15.51
N GLU A 239 -13.50 13.93 16.46
CA GLU A 239 -12.25 14.67 16.37
C GLU A 239 -11.17 13.83 15.69
N SER A 240 -10.28 14.53 15.01
CA SER A 240 -9.19 13.99 14.21
C SER A 240 -7.97 14.90 14.31
N MET A 241 -6.79 14.30 14.20
CA MET A 241 -5.53 15.03 14.31
C MET A 241 -4.45 14.36 13.49
N ALA A 242 -3.70 15.17 12.74
CA ALA A 242 -2.43 14.75 12.15
C ALA A 242 -1.28 15.04 13.12
N ILE A 243 -0.41 14.06 13.30
CA ILE A 243 0.75 14.08 14.17
C ILE A 243 1.98 14.01 13.26
N LEU A 244 2.80 15.06 13.32
CA LEU A 244 4.09 15.12 12.64
C LEU A 244 5.17 15.17 13.71
N ARG A 245 6.17 14.29 13.60
CA ARG A 245 7.27 14.22 14.55
C ARG A 245 8.57 14.57 13.84
N ASP A 246 9.21 15.62 14.30
CA ASP A 246 10.51 16.10 13.79
C ASP A 246 11.47 16.33 14.96
N SER A 247 12.73 16.59 14.64
CA SER A 247 13.84 17.01 15.49
C SER A 247 13.45 18.07 16.54
N GLY A 248 12.49 18.94 16.22
CA GLY A 248 12.00 20.01 17.10
C GLY A 248 10.82 19.64 18.01
N GLY A 249 10.32 18.39 17.97
CA GLY A 249 9.20 17.92 18.80
C GLY A 249 7.98 17.44 18.03
N THR A 250 6.83 17.36 18.71
CA THR A 250 5.55 16.94 18.14
C THR A 250 4.78 18.15 17.63
N ARG A 251 4.42 18.15 16.34
CA ARG A 251 3.47 19.10 15.74
C ARG A 251 2.13 18.41 15.54
N LEU A 252 1.06 19.08 15.99
CA LEU A 252 -0.31 18.61 15.82
C LEU A 252 -1.05 19.55 14.87
N LEU A 253 -1.66 18.97 13.83
CA LEU A 253 -2.40 19.70 12.82
C LEU A 253 -3.85 19.19 12.77
N SER A 254 -4.80 20.09 13.03
CA SER A 254 -6.23 19.82 12.80
C SER A 254 -6.62 20.01 11.33
N GLN A 255 -5.74 20.62 10.53
CA GLN A 255 -5.92 20.81 9.10
C GLN A 255 -4.64 20.46 8.31
N LEU A 256 -4.81 19.77 7.18
CA LEU A 256 -3.79 19.52 6.17
C LEU A 256 -4.28 20.17 4.86
N ASP A 257 -3.44 20.98 4.22
CA ASP A 257 -3.74 21.68 2.96
C ASP A 257 -5.04 22.51 3.00
N ASN A 258 -5.24 23.27 4.08
CA ASN A 258 -6.46 24.05 4.36
C ASN A 258 -7.75 23.20 4.42
N GLN A 259 -7.65 21.89 4.66
CA GLN A 259 -8.78 20.99 4.85
C GLN A 259 -8.72 20.34 6.25
N PRO A 260 -9.87 20.08 6.90
CA PRO A 260 -9.89 19.28 8.13
C PRO A 260 -9.21 17.94 7.91
N VAL A 261 -8.34 17.56 8.83
CA VAL A 261 -7.73 16.22 8.81
C VAL A 261 -8.83 15.20 9.06
N SER A 262 -8.87 14.11 8.29
CA SER A 262 -9.75 12.97 8.55
C SER A 262 -9.17 11.76 7.82
N ILE A 263 -9.42 10.57 8.35
CA ILE A 263 -9.20 9.32 7.63
C ILE A 263 -10.41 9.14 6.72
N ALA A 264 -10.21 9.29 5.41
CA ALA A 264 -11.28 9.06 4.46
C ALA A 264 -11.64 7.57 4.38
N ASN A 265 -12.94 7.27 4.39
CA ASN A 265 -13.54 5.94 4.24
C ASN A 265 -12.82 4.82 5.03
N PRO A 266 -12.65 4.93 6.35
CA PRO A 266 -11.95 3.91 7.12
C PRO A 266 -12.78 2.63 7.15
N ALA A 267 -12.15 1.50 6.82
CA ALA A 267 -12.76 0.19 6.98
C ALA A 267 -12.89 -0.14 8.47
N ARG A 268 -14.06 0.16 9.05
CA ARG A 268 -14.38 -0.08 10.48
C ARG A 268 -14.76 -1.53 10.77
N GLN A 269 -15.15 -2.25 9.74
CA GLN A 269 -15.42 -3.69 9.75
C GLN A 269 -14.72 -4.28 8.54
N LEU A 270 -14.41 -5.57 8.60
CA LEU A 270 -13.92 -6.26 7.41
C LEU A 270 -14.94 -6.03 6.29
N PRO A 271 -14.55 -5.41 5.16
CA PRO A 271 -15.48 -5.23 4.06
C PRO A 271 -16.02 -6.59 3.69
N ALA A 272 -17.34 -6.68 3.53
CA ALA A 272 -17.94 -7.91 3.04
C ALA A 272 -17.16 -8.31 1.80
N ALA A 273 -16.67 -9.55 1.76
CA ALA A 273 -16.28 -10.14 0.50
C ALA A 273 -17.53 -9.97 -0.37
N ARG A 274 -17.47 -9.04 -1.34
CA ARG A 274 -18.43 -9.09 -2.42
C ARG A 274 -18.35 -10.55 -2.87
N PRO A 275 -19.48 -11.25 -3.03
CA PRO A 275 -19.44 -12.59 -3.61
C PRO A 275 -18.45 -12.49 -4.76
N ARG A 276 -17.45 -13.38 -4.78
CA ARG A 276 -16.46 -13.51 -5.87
C ARG A 276 -17.23 -13.05 -7.09
N PRO A 277 -16.93 -11.87 -7.69
CA PRO A 277 -17.84 -11.36 -8.72
C PRO A 277 -18.00 -12.52 -9.68
N ALA A 278 -19.22 -12.78 -10.14
CA ALA A 278 -19.61 -14.04 -10.78
C ALA A 278 -18.93 -14.26 -12.16
N ASP A 279 -17.72 -13.74 -12.33
CA ASP A 279 -17.26 -12.80 -13.35
C ASP A 279 -15.73 -12.90 -13.54
N GLY A 280 -15.06 -13.89 -12.92
CA GLY A 280 -13.66 -14.24 -13.16
C GLY A 280 -12.61 -13.56 -12.27
N VAL A 281 -11.34 -13.90 -12.51
CA VAL A 281 -10.16 -13.32 -11.82
C VAL A 281 -9.82 -11.98 -12.47
N ASN A 282 -9.60 -10.92 -11.67
CA ASN A 282 -9.07 -9.65 -12.16
C ASN A 282 -7.60 -9.84 -12.60
N LEU A 283 -7.37 -9.87 -13.90
CA LEU A 283 -6.06 -10.08 -14.51
C LEU A 283 -5.14 -8.87 -14.35
N ALA A 284 -5.68 -7.68 -14.06
CA ALA A 284 -4.91 -6.47 -13.87
C ALA A 284 -4.33 -6.33 -12.45
N LEU A 285 -4.83 -7.08 -11.47
CA LEU A 285 -4.46 -6.89 -10.06
C LEU A 285 -2.94 -7.09 -9.84
N GLY A 286 -2.29 -6.08 -9.28
CA GLY A 286 -0.86 -6.04 -8.99
C GLY A 286 0.04 -5.98 -10.22
N LYS A 287 -0.51 -5.80 -11.42
CA LYS A 287 0.27 -5.78 -12.67
C LYS A 287 0.94 -4.43 -12.89
N PRO A 288 2.08 -4.38 -13.61
CA PRO A 288 2.71 -3.10 -13.95
C PRO A 288 1.80 -2.23 -14.80
N VAL A 289 1.80 -0.93 -14.48
CA VAL A 289 1.09 0.09 -15.24
C VAL A 289 2.04 1.21 -15.59
N PHE A 290 2.03 1.61 -16.84
CA PHE A 290 2.86 2.67 -17.40
C PHE A 290 1.98 3.85 -17.80
N SER A 291 2.38 5.06 -17.45
CA SER A 291 1.77 6.29 -17.96
C SER A 291 2.91 7.20 -18.42
N PRO A 292 2.81 7.84 -19.61
CA PRO A 292 3.85 8.76 -20.08
C PRO A 292 4.10 9.89 -19.10
N ASN A 293 3.05 10.35 -18.42
CA ASN A 293 3.11 11.39 -17.40
C ASN A 293 2.03 11.16 -16.34
N TYR A 294 2.22 11.73 -15.16
CA TYR A 294 1.20 11.79 -14.10
C TYR A 294 1.36 13.10 -13.33
N TYR A 295 0.33 13.52 -12.60
CA TYR A 295 0.39 14.73 -11.80
C TYR A 295 1.45 14.60 -10.70
N ALA A 296 2.34 15.58 -10.66
CA ALA A 296 3.26 15.85 -9.58
C ALA A 296 2.99 17.27 -9.05
N GLY A 297 2.57 17.34 -7.78
CA GLY A 297 2.32 18.59 -7.07
C GLY A 297 3.62 19.31 -6.71
N ARG A 298 3.49 20.60 -6.38
CA ARG A 298 4.65 21.44 -5.99
C ARG A 298 5.21 21.06 -4.61
N THR A 299 4.39 20.41 -3.81
CA THR A 299 4.63 19.92 -2.44
C THR A 299 4.91 18.41 -2.43
N GLY A 300 5.42 17.88 -3.54
CA GLY A 300 5.90 16.50 -3.62
C GLY A 300 4.82 15.43 -3.78
N GLU A 301 3.53 15.79 -3.81
CA GLU A 301 2.47 14.81 -4.05
C GLU A 301 2.61 14.21 -5.45
N VAL A 302 2.47 12.90 -5.56
CA VAL A 302 2.50 12.19 -6.84
C VAL A 302 1.32 11.23 -6.89
N PHE A 303 0.68 11.13 -8.05
CA PHE A 303 -0.47 10.25 -8.29
C PHE A 303 -0.15 9.27 -9.42
N PRO A 304 0.77 8.33 -9.17
CA PRO A 304 1.37 7.49 -10.20
C PRO A 304 0.40 6.40 -10.71
N PRO A 305 0.68 5.81 -11.89
CA PRO A 305 -0.20 4.83 -12.51
C PRO A 305 -0.28 3.48 -11.79
N ASP A 306 0.66 3.14 -10.88
CA ASP A 306 0.59 1.90 -10.10
C ASP A 306 -0.66 1.81 -9.20
N LYS A 307 -1.31 2.94 -8.92
CA LYS A 307 -2.58 2.99 -8.19
C LYS A 307 -3.76 2.39 -8.93
N LEU A 308 -3.66 2.27 -10.25
CA LEU A 308 -4.75 1.78 -11.10
C LEU A 308 -5.01 0.28 -10.94
N THR A 309 -4.06 -0.46 -10.39
CA THR A 309 -4.07 -1.93 -10.33
C THR A 309 -3.74 -2.46 -8.94
N ASP A 310 -3.61 -1.61 -7.92
CA ASP A 310 -3.20 -2.03 -6.58
C ASP A 310 -4.35 -2.65 -5.77
N GLY A 311 -5.57 -2.64 -6.31
CA GLY A 311 -6.77 -3.15 -5.67
C GLY A 311 -7.31 -2.25 -4.57
N ARG A 312 -6.78 -1.02 -4.42
CA ARG A 312 -7.20 -0.07 -3.39
C ARG A 312 -8.28 0.84 -3.93
N LEU A 313 -9.46 0.71 -3.34
CA LEU A 313 -10.65 1.41 -3.81
C LEU A 313 -10.89 2.75 -3.11
N ASN A 314 -10.19 3.00 -2.00
CA ASN A 314 -10.43 4.15 -1.14
C ASN A 314 -9.14 4.88 -0.83
N ASP A 315 -9.16 6.18 -1.10
CA ASP A 315 -8.08 7.08 -0.70
C ASP A 315 -8.16 7.36 0.81
N THR A 316 -7.02 7.58 1.43
CA THR A 316 -6.88 7.64 2.89
C THR A 316 -7.06 9.04 3.46
N GLY A 317 -6.97 10.08 2.64
CA GLY A 317 -6.85 11.45 3.14
C GLY A 317 -5.41 11.82 3.52
N VAL A 318 -4.51 10.84 3.66
CA VAL A 318 -3.16 11.04 4.19
C VAL A 318 -2.15 11.35 3.08
N PRO A 319 -1.27 12.36 3.26
CA PRO A 319 -0.19 12.65 2.32
C PRO A 319 0.67 11.41 2.02
N GLY A 320 0.90 11.15 0.73
CA GLY A 320 1.72 10.05 0.25
C GLY A 320 1.03 8.69 0.24
N ASP A 321 -0.25 8.61 0.62
CA ASP A 321 -1.05 7.37 0.64
C ASP A 321 -2.33 7.50 -0.20
N TRP A 322 -2.14 7.80 -1.48
CA TRP A 322 -3.18 7.98 -2.49
C TRP A 322 -3.59 6.65 -3.14
N SER A 323 -4.84 6.55 -3.60
CA SER A 323 -5.40 5.36 -4.29
C SER A 323 -5.98 5.68 -5.67
N PHE A 324 -5.40 6.67 -6.35
CA PHE A 324 -5.82 7.04 -7.70
C PHE A 324 -4.64 7.57 -8.51
N TRP A 325 -4.75 7.41 -9.81
CA TRP A 325 -3.86 8.02 -10.79
C TRP A 325 -4.50 9.30 -11.31
N LEU A 326 -3.68 10.34 -11.45
CA LEU A 326 -4.07 11.60 -12.09
C LEU A 326 -3.12 11.90 -13.24
N ALA A 327 -3.67 12.29 -14.39
CA ALA A 327 -2.90 12.90 -15.46
C ALA A 327 -2.41 14.31 -15.04
N PRO A 328 -1.38 14.86 -15.73
CA PRO A 328 -0.97 16.24 -15.50
C PRO A 328 -2.11 17.24 -15.64
N ASN A 329 -1.92 18.43 -15.06
CA ASN A 329 -2.86 19.54 -15.24
C ASN A 329 -3.11 19.83 -16.72
N GLN A 330 -4.38 20.01 -17.08
CA GLN A 330 -4.85 20.29 -18.45
C GLN A 330 -4.57 19.16 -19.45
N VAL A 331 -4.35 17.94 -18.96
CA VAL A 331 -4.10 16.76 -19.79
C VAL A 331 -5.12 15.68 -19.42
N ASP A 332 -5.78 15.09 -20.42
CA ASP A 332 -6.65 13.93 -20.22
C ASP A 332 -5.83 12.69 -19.83
N GLY A 333 -4.73 12.44 -20.55
CA GLY A 333 -3.74 11.42 -20.21
C GLY A 333 -4.07 10.03 -20.73
N GLU A 334 -3.09 9.14 -20.61
CA GLU A 334 -3.21 7.73 -21.01
C GLU A 334 -2.37 6.85 -20.10
N PHE A 335 -2.74 5.59 -19.96
CA PHE A 335 -1.94 4.59 -19.27
C PHE A 335 -2.07 3.23 -19.94
N THR A 336 -1.09 2.36 -19.72
CA THR A 336 -1.02 1.01 -20.26
C THR A 336 -0.72 0.01 -19.16
N VAL A 337 -1.59 -0.98 -19.00
CA VAL A 337 -1.38 -2.14 -18.12
C VAL A 337 -0.65 -3.23 -18.91
N ASP A 338 0.44 -3.75 -18.36
CA ASP A 338 1.11 -4.95 -18.87
C ASP A 338 0.63 -6.18 -18.10
N LEU A 339 -0.12 -7.07 -18.76
CA LEU A 339 -0.62 -8.31 -18.15
C LEU A 339 0.51 -9.33 -17.86
N LEU A 340 1.74 -9.04 -18.29
CA LEU A 340 2.97 -9.84 -18.26
C LEU A 340 3.00 -10.99 -19.27
N GLU A 341 1.84 -11.55 -19.57
CA GLU A 341 1.65 -12.60 -20.56
C GLU A 341 0.39 -12.32 -21.41
N PRO A 342 0.33 -12.80 -22.67
CA PRO A 342 -0.87 -12.68 -23.48
C PRO A 342 -2.07 -13.38 -22.81
N ALA A 343 -3.17 -12.66 -22.65
CA ALA A 343 -4.41 -13.19 -22.08
C ALA A 343 -5.61 -12.82 -22.95
N THR A 344 -6.60 -13.72 -23.00
CA THR A 344 -7.89 -13.42 -23.64
C THR A 344 -8.75 -12.62 -22.67
N ILE A 345 -9.19 -11.44 -23.10
CA ILE A 345 -9.97 -10.49 -22.31
C ILE A 345 -11.23 -10.07 -23.07
N ALA A 346 -12.31 -9.78 -22.35
CA ALA A 346 -13.56 -9.30 -22.96
C ALA A 346 -14.33 -8.28 -22.10
N ARG A 347 -13.79 -7.92 -20.92
CA ARG A 347 -14.39 -6.93 -20.04
C ARG A 347 -13.33 -6.12 -19.32
N VAL A 348 -13.57 -4.83 -19.21
CA VAL A 348 -12.93 -3.98 -18.22
C VAL A 348 -13.96 -3.39 -17.27
N ASP A 349 -13.65 -3.32 -15.99
CA ASP A 349 -14.41 -2.54 -15.02
C ASP A 349 -13.56 -1.34 -14.61
N LEU A 350 -14.13 -0.14 -14.69
CA LEU A 350 -13.44 1.10 -14.38
C LEU A 350 -14.09 1.77 -13.18
N GLN A 351 -13.30 2.15 -12.19
CA GLN A 351 -13.75 2.98 -11.08
C GLN A 351 -13.26 4.41 -11.31
N ASN A 352 -14.19 5.31 -11.58
CA ASN A 352 -13.86 6.71 -11.83
C ASN A 352 -13.33 7.39 -10.55
N THR A 353 -12.69 8.56 -10.68
CA THR A 353 -12.19 9.34 -9.55
C THR A 353 -12.95 10.64 -9.35
N ARG A 354 -13.19 11.00 -8.09
CA ARG A 354 -13.54 12.38 -7.71
C ARG A 354 -12.32 13.18 -7.27
N ASN A 355 -11.15 12.52 -7.13
CA ASN A 355 -9.99 13.05 -6.43
C ASN A 355 -10.41 13.74 -5.13
N ARG A 356 -10.88 12.95 -4.16
CA ARG A 356 -11.47 13.42 -2.90
C ARG A 356 -12.63 14.41 -3.12
N ASN A 357 -12.44 15.63 -2.64
CA ASN A 357 -13.42 16.68 -2.62
C ASN A 357 -13.29 17.64 -3.82
N HIS A 358 -12.33 17.41 -4.72
CA HIS A 358 -11.99 18.34 -5.79
C HIS A 358 -12.93 18.23 -7.01
N ALA A 359 -13.32 17.02 -7.39
CA ALA A 359 -14.27 16.74 -8.47
C ALA A 359 -13.88 17.34 -9.84
N ASP A 360 -12.58 17.45 -10.11
CA ASP A 360 -12.01 18.06 -11.32
C ASP A 360 -11.06 17.11 -12.08
N ARG A 361 -11.11 15.81 -11.76
CA ARG A 361 -10.18 14.80 -12.29
C ARG A 361 -10.81 13.57 -12.94
N GLY A 362 -12.12 13.38 -12.82
CA GLY A 362 -12.74 12.12 -13.28
C GLY A 362 -12.67 12.00 -14.81
N THR A 363 -12.31 10.84 -15.34
CA THR A 363 -12.45 10.56 -16.77
C THR A 363 -13.93 10.65 -17.18
N ARG A 364 -14.22 11.32 -18.30
CA ARG A 364 -15.57 11.44 -18.87
C ARG A 364 -15.74 10.51 -20.06
N ALA A 365 -14.81 10.55 -21.01
CA ALA A 365 -14.83 9.69 -22.19
C ALA A 365 -13.46 9.03 -22.37
N PHE A 366 -13.43 7.79 -22.85
CA PHE A 366 -12.20 7.05 -23.05
C PHE A 366 -12.22 6.17 -24.31
N SER A 367 -11.03 5.79 -24.76
CA SER A 367 -10.79 4.72 -25.73
C SER A 367 -9.96 3.61 -25.08
N LEU A 368 -10.34 2.37 -25.31
CA LEU A 368 -9.63 1.17 -24.87
C LEU A 368 -8.93 0.54 -26.08
N LEU A 369 -7.62 0.38 -25.96
CA LEU A 369 -6.77 -0.22 -26.98
C LEU A 369 -6.01 -1.41 -26.41
N VAL A 370 -5.64 -2.34 -27.28
CA VAL A 370 -4.83 -3.51 -26.90
C VAL A 370 -3.64 -3.67 -27.84
N SER A 371 -2.58 -4.31 -27.34
CA SER A 371 -1.36 -4.58 -28.08
C SER A 371 -0.69 -5.86 -27.60
N ASP A 372 0.06 -6.51 -28.48
CA ASP A 372 0.90 -7.68 -28.16
C ASP A 372 2.36 -7.26 -27.86
N ASP A 373 2.80 -6.10 -28.37
CA ASP A 373 4.19 -5.63 -28.38
C ASP A 373 4.42 -4.29 -27.66
N ASN A 374 3.35 -3.65 -27.16
CA ASN A 374 3.35 -2.30 -26.56
C ASN A 374 3.76 -1.17 -27.53
N VAL A 375 3.73 -1.43 -28.83
CA VAL A 375 4.07 -0.46 -29.89
C VAL A 375 2.86 -0.24 -30.79
N SER A 376 2.28 -1.33 -31.30
CA SER A 376 1.15 -1.30 -32.23
C SER A 376 -0.15 -1.54 -31.47
N PHE A 377 -0.96 -0.49 -31.35
CA PHE A 377 -2.23 -0.55 -30.62
C PHE A 377 -3.42 -0.59 -31.58
N ARG A 378 -4.38 -1.48 -31.27
CA ARG A 378 -5.70 -1.52 -31.93
C ARG A 378 -6.80 -1.17 -30.94
N GLU A 379 -7.72 -0.31 -31.34
CA GLU A 379 -8.88 0.05 -30.53
C GLU A 379 -9.88 -1.12 -30.48
N VAL A 380 -10.39 -1.42 -29.29
CA VAL A 380 -11.36 -2.52 -29.05
C VAL A 380 -12.67 -2.02 -28.45
N ALA A 381 -12.68 -0.85 -27.79
CA ALA A 381 -13.88 -0.24 -27.23
C ALA A 381 -13.71 1.27 -27.03
N ARG A 382 -14.84 1.97 -26.92
CA ARG A 382 -14.95 3.33 -26.39
C ARG A 382 -16.09 3.38 -25.39
N GLY A 383 -16.02 4.30 -24.45
CA GLY A 383 -17.06 4.48 -23.46
C GLY A 383 -17.04 5.85 -22.81
N GLU A 384 -18.07 6.11 -22.03
CA GLU A 384 -18.14 7.24 -21.12
C GLU A 384 -18.31 6.74 -19.69
N LEU A 385 -17.79 7.50 -18.73
CA LEU A 385 -17.93 7.26 -17.30
C LEU A 385 -18.75 8.38 -16.67
N ALA A 386 -19.65 8.01 -15.76
CA ALA A 386 -20.44 8.95 -15.01
C ALA A 386 -19.55 9.83 -14.11
N GLN A 387 -19.94 11.09 -13.94
CA GLN A 387 -19.30 11.97 -12.98
C GLN A 387 -19.65 11.51 -11.55
N ILE A 388 -18.65 11.47 -10.68
CA ILE A 388 -18.89 11.23 -9.25
C ILE A 388 -19.20 12.58 -8.60
N THR A 389 -20.48 12.87 -8.45
CA THR A 389 -20.95 14.14 -7.89
C THR A 389 -20.73 14.21 -6.37
N GLU A 390 -20.88 13.08 -5.66
CA GLU A 390 -20.75 12.97 -4.22
C GLU A 390 -19.93 11.73 -3.83
N LEU A 391 -19.19 11.81 -2.72
CA LEU A 391 -18.50 10.63 -2.19
C LEU A 391 -19.53 9.70 -1.53
N PRO A 392 -19.42 8.37 -1.75
CA PRO A 392 -20.30 7.41 -1.11
C PRO A 392 -20.09 7.40 0.42
N PRO A 393 -21.06 6.88 1.20
CA PRO A 393 -20.95 6.79 2.65
C PRO A 393 -19.67 6.03 3.07
N PRO A 394 -19.09 6.34 4.25
CA PRO A 394 -17.90 5.64 4.75
C PRO A 394 -18.04 4.12 4.72
N GLY A 395 -17.04 3.44 4.16
CA GLY A 395 -17.03 1.98 3.98
C GLY A 395 -17.76 1.48 2.72
N THR A 396 -18.23 2.39 1.87
CA THR A 396 -18.79 2.07 0.54
C THR A 396 -17.84 2.56 -0.53
N ASP A 397 -17.50 1.70 -1.48
CA ASP A 397 -16.62 2.08 -2.60
C ASP A 397 -17.40 2.89 -3.64
N ILE A 398 -16.68 3.75 -4.36
CA ILE A 398 -17.19 4.31 -5.63
C ILE A 398 -17.57 3.14 -6.56
N PRO A 399 -18.73 3.20 -7.25
CA PRO A 399 -19.14 2.10 -8.11
C PRO A 399 -18.18 1.92 -9.29
N PHE A 400 -18.04 0.66 -9.71
CA PHE A 400 -17.41 0.33 -10.98
C PHE A 400 -18.43 0.40 -12.10
N GLU A 401 -18.02 0.89 -13.26
CA GLU A 401 -18.76 0.78 -14.50
C GLU A 401 -18.10 -0.27 -15.39
N SER A 402 -18.89 -1.23 -15.88
CA SER A 402 -18.40 -2.38 -16.64
C SER A 402 -18.59 -2.17 -18.14
N PHE A 403 -17.54 -2.43 -18.90
CA PHE A 403 -17.51 -2.31 -20.36
C PHE A 403 -17.10 -3.64 -20.96
N ARG A 404 -18.01 -4.27 -21.71
CA ARG A 404 -17.77 -5.52 -22.42
C ARG A 404 -17.49 -5.26 -23.90
N PHE A 405 -16.63 -6.07 -24.48
CA PHE A 405 -16.24 -6.02 -25.88
C PHE A 405 -15.98 -7.43 -26.42
N ALA A 406 -15.79 -7.57 -27.72
CA ALA A 406 -15.51 -8.88 -28.33
C ALA A 406 -14.22 -9.48 -27.72
N PRO A 407 -14.21 -10.78 -27.34
CA PRO A 407 -13.03 -11.43 -26.80
C PRO A 407 -11.80 -11.22 -27.67
N VAL A 408 -10.70 -10.80 -27.05
CA VAL A 408 -9.47 -10.45 -27.73
C VAL A 408 -8.27 -10.91 -26.91
N THR A 409 -7.28 -11.51 -27.57
CA THR A 409 -6.02 -11.89 -26.92
C THR A 409 -5.02 -10.76 -27.09
N ALA A 410 -4.44 -10.32 -25.98
CA ALA A 410 -3.40 -9.29 -25.95
C ALA A 410 -2.59 -9.37 -24.64
N ARG A 411 -1.40 -8.79 -24.64
CA ARG A 411 -0.58 -8.62 -23.42
C ARG A 411 -0.77 -7.24 -22.79
N TYR A 412 -0.92 -6.20 -23.60
CA TYR A 412 -0.99 -4.82 -23.15
C TYR A 412 -2.40 -4.27 -23.35
N VAL A 413 -2.91 -3.59 -22.32
CA VAL A 413 -4.22 -2.91 -22.36
C VAL A 413 -4.00 -1.44 -22.04
N LYS A 414 -4.24 -0.58 -23.03
CA LYS A 414 -4.11 0.87 -22.91
C LYS A 414 -5.48 1.52 -22.79
N LEU A 415 -5.61 2.46 -21.86
CA LEU A 415 -6.74 3.38 -21.79
C LEU A 415 -6.25 4.79 -22.11
N VAL A 416 -6.89 5.42 -23.10
CA VAL A 416 -6.67 6.82 -23.46
C VAL A 416 -7.88 7.61 -23.00
N CYS A 417 -7.68 8.55 -22.08
CA CYS A 417 -8.71 9.49 -21.68
C CYS A 417 -8.91 10.50 -22.83
N LEU A 418 -10.13 10.57 -23.36
CA LEU A 418 -10.51 11.45 -24.46
C LEU A 418 -11.08 12.78 -23.97
N SER A 419 -11.65 12.78 -22.76
CA SER A 419 -12.08 13.99 -22.04
C SER A 419 -12.27 13.68 -20.55
N HIS A 420 -12.24 14.71 -19.71
CA HIS A 420 -12.47 14.63 -18.27
C HIS A 420 -13.63 15.52 -17.79
N TRP A 421 -14.13 15.20 -16.60
CA TRP A 421 -15.09 15.99 -15.86
C TRP A 421 -14.40 17.15 -15.14
N ARG A 422 -15.02 18.33 -15.24
CA ARG A 422 -14.59 19.54 -14.55
C ARG A 422 -15.47 19.79 -13.32
N ASN A 423 -14.92 20.47 -12.33
CA ASN A 423 -15.72 20.99 -11.24
C ASN A 423 -16.48 22.24 -11.71
N ALA A 424 -17.80 22.14 -11.82
CA ALA A 424 -18.65 23.21 -12.33
C ALA A 424 -18.61 24.51 -11.49
N SER A 425 -18.20 24.41 -10.22
CA SER A 425 -18.04 25.57 -9.33
C SER A 425 -16.71 26.31 -9.54
N ARG A 426 -15.79 25.78 -10.34
CA ARG A 426 -14.50 26.41 -10.66
C ARG A 426 -14.60 27.19 -11.97
N PRO A 427 -13.85 28.30 -12.12
CA PRO A 427 -13.77 29.01 -13.39
C PRO A 427 -13.24 28.13 -14.51
N VAL A 428 -13.71 28.37 -15.74
CA VAL A 428 -13.24 27.68 -16.95
C VAL A 428 -11.72 27.80 -17.15
N SER A 429 -11.09 28.83 -16.59
CA SER A 429 -9.65 29.06 -16.62
C SER A 429 -8.85 28.32 -15.54
N ASN A 430 -9.49 27.56 -14.63
CA ASN A 430 -8.78 26.84 -13.57
C ASN A 430 -7.85 25.78 -14.19
N PRO A 431 -6.52 25.87 -13.97
CA PRO A 431 -5.59 24.94 -14.57
C PRO A 431 -5.55 23.57 -13.87
N ASN A 432 -6.16 23.42 -12.68
CA ASN A 432 -5.99 22.24 -11.82
C ASN A 432 -7.00 21.12 -12.10
N GLU A 433 -7.14 20.74 -13.35
CA GLU A 433 -8.04 19.68 -13.82
C GLU A 433 -7.31 18.78 -14.82
N GLY A 434 -7.89 17.62 -15.14
CA GLY A 434 -7.31 16.66 -16.09
C GLY A 434 -8.02 15.31 -15.96
N GLY A 435 -7.53 14.29 -16.65
CA GLY A 435 -8.05 12.93 -16.48
C GLY A 435 -7.49 12.23 -15.24
N GLY A 436 -8.15 11.15 -14.85
CA GLY A 436 -7.83 10.43 -13.64
C GLY A 436 -8.81 9.28 -13.42
N LEU A 437 -8.33 8.27 -12.71
CA LEU A 437 -9.08 7.04 -12.44
C LEU A 437 -8.59 6.45 -11.12
N ASN A 438 -9.48 5.81 -10.38
CA ASN A 438 -9.09 5.10 -9.16
C ASN A 438 -8.49 3.73 -9.52
N GLU A 439 -9.24 2.91 -10.26
CA GLU A 439 -8.87 1.52 -10.52
C GLU A 439 -9.37 1.05 -11.90
N ILE A 440 -8.59 0.21 -12.56
CA ILE A 440 -8.99 -0.60 -13.70
C ILE A 440 -8.90 -2.08 -13.34
N ARG A 441 -9.95 -2.83 -13.67
CA ARG A 441 -9.96 -4.29 -13.57
C ARG A 441 -10.18 -4.89 -14.94
N ILE A 442 -9.47 -5.95 -15.26
CA ILE A 442 -9.49 -6.60 -16.57
C ILE A 442 -9.88 -8.06 -16.37
N PHE A 443 -10.81 -8.56 -17.17
CA PHE A 443 -11.35 -9.90 -17.01
C PHE A 443 -11.39 -10.68 -18.33
N ALA A 444 -11.28 -12.00 -18.17
CA ALA A 444 -11.55 -12.97 -19.20
C ALA A 444 -13.03 -12.94 -19.65
N PRO A 445 -13.38 -13.59 -20.78
CA PRO A 445 -14.73 -13.62 -21.35
C PRO A 445 -15.86 -14.03 -20.41
#